data_AF-N4V1F3-F1
#
_entry.id   AF-N4V1F3-F1
#
_cell.length_a   1.000
_cell.length_b   1.000
_cell.length_c   1.000
_cell.angle_alpha   90.00
_cell.angle_beta   90.00
_cell.angle_gamma   90.00
#
_symmetry.space_group_name_H-M   'P 1'
#
loop_
_entity.id
_entity.type
_entity.pdbx_description
1 polymer ?
#
loop_
_entity_poly.entity_id
_entity_poly.type
_entity_poly.pdbx_seq_one_letter_code
_entity_poly.pdbx_strand_id
1 'polypeptide(L)'
;MANFSTWPTALPAKQHILSRILPFLLFIVPQAVCLTTTWLLLNDIWAKVFCTLFTLCYTRLVGHIIGYCIYRPSLIKLDPLFIRSDVTVIILTVNPKSRDFHQCVQTIIANQPACLLVVAVGGALREECINMLCKFDLNSNTNINVTALSKLSKRYQITYAMPYITTTIIIFANNYLL
;
A
#
# COMPACT_ATOMS: atom_id res chain seq x y z
N MET A 1 -30.22 0.01 -7.85
CA MET A 1 -29.11 -0.71 -8.51
C MET A 1 -28.29 0.32 -9.27
N ALA A 2 -27.16 0.75 -8.72
CA ALA A 2 -26.31 1.77 -9.34
C ALA A 2 -25.25 1.08 -10.22
N ASN A 3 -25.24 1.42 -11.51
CA ASN A 3 -24.28 0.92 -12.49
C ASN A 3 -22.88 1.50 -12.20
N PHE A 4 -22.02 0.73 -11.54
CA PHE A 4 -20.58 0.99 -11.38
C PHE A 4 -19.80 0.63 -12.67
N SER A 5 -20.23 1.09 -13.86
CA SER A 5 -19.69 0.57 -15.12
C SER A 5 -18.66 1.46 -15.84
N THR A 6 -18.07 2.47 -15.20
CA THR A 6 -16.99 3.24 -15.83
C THR A 6 -15.82 3.46 -14.87
N TRP A 7 -15.30 2.37 -14.31
CA TRP A 7 -13.91 2.39 -13.87
C TRP A 7 -13.02 2.61 -15.11
N PRO A 8 -11.97 3.44 -15.07
CA PRO A 8 -11.09 3.60 -16.22
C PRO A 8 -10.58 2.22 -16.63
N THR A 9 -10.91 1.83 -17.86
CA THR A 9 -10.52 0.53 -18.42
C THR A 9 -9.01 0.49 -18.42
N ALA A 10 -8.41 -0.29 -17.49
CA ALA A 10 -6.98 -0.44 -17.45
C ALA A 10 -6.54 -0.97 -18.83
N LEU A 11 -5.70 -0.20 -19.52
CA LEU A 11 -5.15 -0.59 -20.82
C LEU A 11 -4.55 -2.00 -20.70
N PRO A 12 -4.79 -2.88 -21.68
CA PRO A 12 -4.44 -4.29 -21.59
C PRO A 12 -2.96 -4.49 -21.23
N ALA A 13 -2.70 -5.43 -20.33
CA ALA A 13 -1.35 -5.78 -19.91
C ALA A 13 -0.50 -6.16 -21.12
N LYS A 14 0.69 -5.56 -21.25
CA LYS A 14 1.61 -5.86 -22.36
C LYS A 14 2.28 -7.21 -22.07
N GLN A 15 1.73 -8.30 -22.60
CA GLN A 15 2.23 -9.66 -22.37
C GLN A 15 3.52 -9.99 -23.14
N HIS A 16 4.09 -9.05 -23.90
CA HIS A 16 5.26 -9.31 -24.75
C HIS A 16 6.59 -9.10 -24.02
N ILE A 17 7.41 -10.15 -24.00
CA ILE A 17 8.81 -10.17 -23.48
C ILE A 17 9.66 -9.03 -24.07
N LEU A 18 9.46 -8.71 -25.36
CA LEU A 18 10.15 -7.61 -26.05
C LEU A 18 9.90 -6.24 -25.39
N SER A 19 8.73 -6.02 -24.83
CA SER A 19 8.40 -4.76 -24.16
C SER A 19 9.12 -4.54 -22.83
N ARG A 20 9.63 -5.64 -22.25
CA ARG A 20 10.39 -5.64 -21.00
C ARG A 20 11.89 -5.49 -21.25
N ILE A 21 12.40 -5.99 -22.38
CA ILE A 21 13.83 -5.97 -22.73
C ILE A 21 14.24 -4.67 -23.42
N LEU A 22 13.39 -4.15 -24.30
CA LEU A 22 13.65 -2.93 -25.09
C LEU A 22 14.06 -1.70 -24.24
N PRO A 23 13.35 -1.34 -23.15
CA PRO A 23 13.73 -0.17 -22.35
C PRO A 23 15.06 -0.37 -21.60
N PHE A 24 15.39 -1.60 -21.21
CA PHE A 24 16.69 -1.90 -20.59
C PHE A 24 17.83 -1.72 -21.59
N LEU A 25 17.67 -2.23 -22.82
CA LEU A 25 18.70 -2.17 -23.85
C LEU A 25 18.97 -0.72 -24.30
N LEU A 26 17.91 0.09 -24.38
CA LEU A 26 17.98 1.51 -24.73
C LEU A 26 18.65 2.36 -23.64
N PHE A 27 18.66 1.90 -22.38
CA PHE A 27 19.33 2.60 -21.27
C PHE A 27 20.79 2.17 -21.07
N ILE A 28 21.09 0.88 -21.24
CA ILE A 28 22.42 0.33 -20.96
C ILE A 28 23.46 0.87 -21.95
N VAL A 29 23.11 0.96 -23.24
CA VAL A 29 24.07 1.39 -24.28
C VAL A 29 24.49 2.85 -24.10
N PRO A 30 23.58 3.84 -23.93
CA PRO A 30 23.97 5.23 -23.66
C PRO A 30 24.71 5.39 -22.33
N GLN A 31 24.36 4.63 -21.30
CA GLN A 31 25.03 4.67 -20.01
C GLN A 31 26.49 4.19 -20.12
N ALA A 32 26.74 3.11 -20.85
CA ALA A 32 28.10 2.62 -21.09
C ALA A 32 28.95 3.64 -21.88
N VAL A 33 28.37 4.29 -22.89
CA VAL A 33 29.05 5.34 -23.67
C VAL A 33 29.33 6.59 -22.80
N CYS A 34 28.39 7.00 -21.94
CA CYS A 34 28.57 8.14 -21.05
C CYS A 34 29.66 7.87 -19.97
N LEU A 35 29.72 6.64 -19.44
CA LEU A 35 30.75 6.24 -18.49
C LEU A 35 32.13 6.14 -19.16
N THR A 36 32.23 5.56 -20.35
CA THR A 36 33.52 5.46 -21.06
C THR A 36 34.05 6.83 -21.48
N THR A 37 33.17 7.74 -21.93
CA THR A 37 33.56 9.12 -22.31
C THR A 37 33.97 9.97 -21.12
N THR A 38 33.33 9.85 -19.95
CA THR A 38 33.77 10.57 -18.73
C THR A 38 35.16 10.11 -18.26
N TRP A 39 35.48 8.83 -18.38
CA TRP A 39 36.80 8.30 -18.02
C TRP A 39 37.91 8.68 -19.00
N LEU A 40 37.58 8.88 -20.29
CA LEU A 40 38.51 9.27 -21.35
C LEU A 40 38.75 10.78 -21.42
N LEU A 41 37.72 11.61 -21.19
CA LEU A 41 37.79 13.06 -21.42
C LEU A 41 38.20 13.87 -20.19
N LEU A 42 37.93 13.39 -18.98
CA LEU A 42 38.39 14.07 -17.77
C LEU A 42 39.81 13.62 -17.42
N ASN A 43 40.66 14.52 -16.96
CA ASN A 43 42.00 14.18 -16.45
C ASN A 43 42.06 14.11 -14.92
N ASP A 44 41.25 14.93 -14.24
CA ASP A 44 41.17 14.91 -12.78
C ASP A 44 40.35 13.72 -12.26
N ILE A 45 40.94 12.95 -11.35
CA ILE A 45 40.35 11.77 -10.72
C ILE A 45 39.07 12.13 -9.95
N TRP A 46 39.06 13.27 -9.24
CA TRP A 46 37.88 13.67 -8.47
C TRP A 46 36.71 14.02 -9.37
N ALA A 47 36.98 14.72 -10.47
CA ALA A 47 35.98 15.02 -11.49
C ALA A 47 35.46 13.72 -12.16
N LYS A 48 36.31 12.71 -12.43
CA LYS A 48 35.87 11.39 -12.92
C LYS A 48 34.91 10.71 -11.96
N VAL A 49 35.27 10.64 -10.68
CA VAL A 49 34.45 9.99 -9.64
C VAL A 49 33.12 10.71 -9.49
N PHE A 50 33.14 12.05 -9.43
CA PHE A 50 31.93 12.86 -9.35
C PHE A 50 31.01 12.64 -10.54
N CYS A 51 31.51 12.77 -11.78
CA CYS A 51 30.71 12.58 -12.99
C CYS A 51 30.19 11.15 -13.11
N THR A 52 30.97 10.15 -12.69
CA THR A 52 30.53 8.74 -12.66
C THR A 52 29.34 8.57 -11.71
N LEU A 53 29.48 9.01 -10.45
CA LEU A 53 28.41 8.91 -9.45
C LEU A 53 27.17 9.71 -9.86
N PHE A 54 27.37 10.92 -10.38
CA PHE A 54 26.30 11.75 -10.91
C PHE A 54 25.53 11.01 -12.01
N THR A 55 26.24 10.52 -13.03
CA THR A 55 25.62 9.76 -14.13
C THR A 55 24.82 8.57 -13.62
N LEU A 56 25.36 7.76 -12.71
CA LEU A 56 24.67 6.61 -12.13
C LEU A 56 23.42 7.00 -11.32
N CYS A 57 23.48 8.09 -10.56
CA CYS A 57 22.34 8.57 -9.79
C CYS A 57 21.18 9.02 -10.68
N TYR A 58 21.48 9.79 -11.73
CA TYR A 58 20.45 10.31 -12.64
C TYR A 58 19.94 9.25 -13.60
N THR A 59 20.77 8.32 -14.10
CA THR A 59 20.28 7.20 -14.92
C THR A 59 19.32 6.32 -14.13
N ARG A 60 19.60 6.06 -12.85
CA ARG A 60 18.67 5.35 -11.95
C ARG A 60 17.34 6.10 -11.82
N LEU A 61 17.38 7.41 -11.60
CA LEU A 61 16.16 8.24 -11.49
C LEU A 61 15.32 8.19 -12.77
N VAL A 62 15.93 8.45 -13.92
CA VAL A 62 15.24 8.44 -15.21
C VAL A 62 14.69 7.05 -15.52
N GLY A 63 15.46 5.99 -15.25
CA GLY A 63 15.00 4.60 -15.39
C GLY A 63 13.76 4.30 -14.54
N HIS A 64 13.71 4.77 -13.30
CA HIS A 64 12.53 4.64 -12.45
C HIS A 64 11.33 5.42 -12.98
N ILE A 65 11.52 6.65 -13.46
CA ILE A 65 10.45 7.47 -14.05
C ILE A 65 9.87 6.77 -15.28
N ILE A 66 10.71 6.29 -16.19
CA ILE A 66 10.26 5.58 -17.39
C ILE A 66 9.57 4.28 -17.00
N GLY A 67 10.13 3.53 -16.05
CA GLY A 67 9.50 2.33 -15.50
C GLY A 67 8.10 2.62 -14.96
N TYR A 68 7.93 3.72 -14.25
CA TYR A 68 6.63 4.19 -13.77
C TYR A 68 5.69 4.61 -14.91
N CYS A 69 6.16 5.36 -15.90
CA CYS A 69 5.35 5.79 -17.04
C CYS A 69 4.87 4.61 -17.92
N ILE A 70 5.67 3.55 -18.02
CA ILE A 70 5.34 2.35 -18.80
C ILE A 70 4.58 1.32 -17.94
N TYR A 71 4.61 1.44 -16.62
CA TYR A 71 3.96 0.53 -15.71
C TYR A 71 2.46 0.43 -16.00
N ARG A 72 1.96 -0.80 -16.06
CA ARG A 72 0.52 -1.10 -16.16
C ARG A 72 0.12 -1.99 -15.00
N PRO A 73 -1.01 -1.70 -14.33
CA PRO A 73 -1.50 -2.54 -13.24
C PRO A 73 -1.82 -3.95 -13.74
N SER A 74 -1.62 -4.95 -12.88
CA SER A 74 -2.08 -6.31 -13.17
C SER A 74 -3.60 -6.31 -13.35
N LEU A 75 -4.07 -7.10 -14.32
CA LEU A 75 -5.49 -7.34 -14.49
C LEU A 75 -6.06 -8.03 -13.25
N ILE A 76 -7.32 -7.70 -12.94
CA ILE A 76 -8.09 -8.38 -11.90
C ILE A 76 -8.33 -9.81 -12.39
N LYS A 77 -7.95 -10.80 -11.57
CA LYS A 77 -8.21 -12.21 -11.88
C LYS A 77 -9.71 -12.48 -11.74
N LEU A 78 -10.28 -13.23 -12.70
CA LEU A 78 -11.67 -13.67 -12.66
C LEU A 78 -11.93 -14.57 -11.44
N ASP A 79 -11.00 -15.46 -11.14
CA ASP A 79 -11.04 -16.35 -9.96
C ASP A 79 -9.91 -15.96 -8.99
N PRO A 80 -10.20 -15.10 -7.99
CA PRO A 80 -9.23 -14.76 -6.96
C PRO A 80 -9.02 -15.94 -6.01
N LEU A 81 -7.76 -16.22 -5.67
CA LEU A 81 -7.40 -17.26 -4.69
C LEU A 81 -7.88 -16.93 -3.27
N PHE A 82 -8.14 -15.64 -2.99
CA PHE A 82 -8.53 -15.15 -1.69
C PHE A 82 -9.85 -14.41 -1.78
N ILE A 83 -10.73 -14.68 -0.83
CA ILE A 83 -12.05 -14.06 -0.72
C ILE A 83 -12.11 -13.15 0.51
N ARG A 84 -13.20 -12.38 0.63
CA ARG A 84 -13.39 -11.41 1.72
C ARG A 84 -13.33 -12.06 3.10
N SER A 85 -13.73 -13.33 3.21
CA SER A 85 -13.65 -14.12 4.44
C SER A 85 -12.22 -14.53 4.84
N ASP A 86 -11.22 -14.31 3.99
CA ASP A 86 -9.82 -14.63 4.31
C ASP A 86 -9.07 -13.40 4.84
N VAL A 87 -9.79 -12.30 5.10
CA VAL A 87 -9.22 -10.99 5.43
C VAL A 87 -9.60 -10.58 6.85
N THR A 88 -8.58 -10.20 7.62
CA THR A 88 -8.73 -9.43 8.87
C THR A 88 -8.26 -8.00 8.63
N VAL A 89 -9.09 -7.02 8.96
CA VAL A 89 -8.75 -5.61 8.89
C VAL A 89 -8.43 -5.08 10.28
N ILE A 90 -7.29 -4.41 10.44
CA ILE A 90 -6.85 -3.82 11.70
C ILE A 90 -6.92 -2.30 11.57
N ILE A 91 -7.70 -1.66 12.44
CA ILE A 91 -7.76 -0.20 12.56
C ILE A 91 -7.07 0.21 13.86
N LEU A 92 -6.08 1.07 13.75
CA LEU A 92 -5.42 1.69 14.90
C LEU A 92 -6.05 3.06 15.13
N THR A 93 -6.57 3.34 16.32
CA THR A 93 -7.22 4.64 16.59
C THR A 93 -6.82 5.26 17.92
N VAL A 94 -6.69 6.59 17.90
CA VAL A 94 -6.50 7.44 19.08
C VAL A 94 -7.68 8.39 19.29
N ASN A 95 -8.62 8.43 18.35
CA ASN A 95 -9.81 9.29 18.40
C ASN A 95 -10.99 8.58 17.71
N PRO A 96 -11.79 7.80 18.45
CA PRO A 96 -12.90 7.06 17.88
C PRO A 96 -14.12 7.92 17.52
N LYS A 97 -14.15 9.19 17.95
CA LYS A 97 -15.23 10.13 17.63
C LYS A 97 -15.01 10.86 16.30
N SER A 98 -13.89 10.65 15.62
CA SER A 98 -13.61 11.34 14.36
C SER A 98 -14.54 10.85 13.25
N ARG A 99 -14.99 11.78 12.40
CA ARG A 99 -15.79 11.47 11.22
C ARG A 99 -15.05 10.51 10.27
N ASP A 100 -13.74 10.65 10.17
CA ASP A 100 -12.90 9.82 9.30
C ASP A 100 -12.84 8.37 9.80
N PHE A 101 -12.78 8.16 11.13
CA PHE A 101 -12.86 6.83 11.72
C PHE A 101 -14.20 6.17 11.39
N HIS A 102 -15.29 6.92 11.52
CA HIS A 102 -16.63 6.47 11.15
C HIS A 102 -16.74 6.05 9.69
N GLN A 103 -16.29 6.91 8.78
CA GLN A 103 -16.33 6.62 7.34
C GLN A 103 -15.45 5.41 7.01
N CYS A 104 -14.26 5.33 7.60
CA CYS A 104 -13.35 4.20 7.45
C CYS A 104 -14.01 2.89 7.88
N VAL A 105 -14.56 2.83 9.11
CA VAL A 105 -15.28 1.66 9.63
C VAL A 105 -16.46 1.29 8.74
N GLN A 106 -17.27 2.27 8.31
CA GLN A 106 -18.41 2.04 7.43
C GLN A 106 -17.99 1.40 6.10
N THR A 107 -16.93 1.94 5.47
CA THR A 107 -16.41 1.40 4.20
C THR A 107 -15.84 -0.01 4.37
N ILE A 108 -15.22 -0.31 5.52
CA ILE A 108 -14.68 -1.64 5.79
C ILE A 108 -15.80 -2.65 6.02
N ILE A 109 -16.80 -2.32 6.86
CA ILE A 109 -17.95 -3.20 7.13
C ILE A 109 -18.74 -3.47 5.84
N ALA A 110 -18.91 -2.46 4.97
CA ALA A 110 -19.56 -2.65 3.68
C ALA A 110 -18.85 -3.67 2.76
N ASN A 111 -17.55 -3.90 2.97
CA ASN A 111 -16.78 -4.92 2.25
C ASN A 111 -16.86 -6.32 2.87
N GLN A 112 -17.46 -6.48 4.06
CA GLN A 112 -17.68 -7.75 4.76
C GLN A 112 -16.39 -8.60 4.93
N PRO A 113 -15.32 -8.08 5.56
CA PRO A 113 -14.17 -8.91 5.92
C PRO A 113 -14.59 -9.97 6.96
N ALA A 114 -13.80 -11.02 7.13
CA ALA A 114 -14.07 -12.00 8.19
C ALA A 114 -13.94 -11.41 9.60
N CYS A 115 -12.96 -10.53 9.80
CA CYS A 115 -12.71 -9.91 11.08
C CYS A 115 -12.31 -8.44 10.94
N LEU A 116 -12.81 -7.61 11.85
CA LEU A 116 -12.42 -6.23 12.04
C LEU A 116 -11.89 -6.07 13.46
N LEU A 117 -10.59 -5.79 13.60
CA LEU A 117 -9.92 -5.56 14.87
C LEU A 117 -9.61 -4.07 15.05
N VAL A 118 -10.27 -3.42 16.00
CA VAL A 118 -10.04 -2.02 16.35
C VAL A 118 -9.17 -1.93 17.59
N VAL A 119 -8.00 -1.32 17.46
CA VAL A 119 -7.07 -1.11 18.57
C VAL A 119 -7.05 0.37 18.97
N ALA A 120 -7.67 0.67 20.10
CA ALA A 120 -7.73 1.99 20.68
C ALA A 120 -6.57 2.26 21.66
N VAL A 121 -6.21 3.53 21.86
CA VAL A 121 -5.26 3.93 22.91
C VAL A 121 -6.00 4.57 24.08
N GLY A 122 -5.95 3.94 25.25
CA GLY A 122 -6.64 4.37 26.45
C GLY A 122 -7.94 3.60 26.69
N GLY A 123 -8.15 3.14 27.94
CA GLY A 123 -9.29 2.30 28.31
C GLY A 123 -10.65 2.97 28.05
N ALA A 124 -10.76 4.27 28.33
CA ALA A 124 -11.98 5.05 28.09
C ALA A 124 -12.40 5.09 26.60
N LEU A 125 -11.43 5.06 25.68
CA LEU A 125 -11.72 5.07 24.25
C LEU A 125 -12.27 3.72 23.75
N ARG A 126 -12.09 2.63 24.50
CA ARG A 126 -12.67 1.32 24.17
C ARG A 126 -14.19 1.39 24.14
N GLU A 127 -14.78 1.93 25.19
CA GLU A 127 -16.25 2.04 25.31
C GLU A 127 -16.81 2.96 24.24
N GLU A 128 -16.11 4.06 23.95
CA GLU A 128 -16.48 4.95 22.85
C GLU A 128 -16.44 4.23 21.50
N CYS A 129 -15.41 3.44 21.22
CA CYS A 129 -15.35 2.61 19.99
C CYS A 129 -16.53 1.64 19.92
N ILE A 130 -16.81 0.93 21.01
CA ILE A 130 -17.91 -0.05 21.07
C ILE A 130 -19.25 0.65 20.82
N ASN A 131 -19.52 1.75 21.51
CA ASN A 131 -20.74 2.53 21.33
C ASN A 131 -20.89 3.06 19.90
N MET A 132 -19.78 3.37 19.22
CA MET A 132 -19.80 3.79 17.82
C MET A 132 -20.04 2.62 16.87
N LEU A 133 -19.43 1.47 17.16
CA LEU A 133 -19.59 0.24 16.38
C LEU A 133 -21.00 -0.34 16.49
N CYS A 134 -21.65 -0.24 17.65
CA CYS A 134 -23.05 -0.64 17.85
C CYS A 134 -24.05 0.14 16.99
N LYS A 135 -23.67 1.31 16.43
CA LYS A 135 -24.53 2.07 15.52
C LYS A 135 -24.49 1.54 14.08
N PHE A 136 -23.54 0.68 13.76
CA PHE A 136 -23.46 0.03 12.46
C PHE A 136 -24.27 -1.26 12.47
N ASP A 137 -24.94 -1.51 11.36
CA ASP A 137 -25.88 -2.62 11.22
C ASP A 137 -25.17 -3.97 11.41
N LEU A 138 -25.58 -4.72 12.45
CA LEU A 138 -25.01 -6.00 12.86
C LEU A 138 -25.30 -7.16 11.88
N ASN A 139 -25.98 -6.88 10.76
CA ASN A 139 -26.24 -7.85 9.68
C ASN A 139 -24.99 -8.19 8.85
N SER A 140 -23.83 -7.67 9.21
CA SER A 140 -22.56 -8.06 8.59
C SER A 140 -22.03 -9.36 9.23
N ASN A 141 -21.65 -10.33 8.40
CA ASN A 141 -20.99 -11.58 8.84
C ASN A 141 -19.53 -11.34 9.31
N THR A 142 -19.24 -10.13 9.78
CA THR A 142 -17.90 -9.66 10.16
C THR A 142 -17.77 -9.70 11.66
N ASN A 143 -16.79 -10.44 12.16
CA ASN A 143 -16.48 -10.47 13.59
C ASN A 143 -15.75 -9.18 14.00
N ILE A 144 -16.37 -8.36 14.85
CA ILE A 144 -15.79 -7.08 15.28
C ILE A 144 -15.22 -7.24 16.68
N ASN A 145 -13.91 -7.04 16.82
CA ASN A 145 -13.20 -7.05 18.08
C ASN A 145 -12.60 -5.67 18.36
N VAL A 146 -12.85 -5.15 19.56
CA VAL A 146 -12.23 -3.91 20.03
C VAL A 146 -11.24 -4.25 21.13
N THR A 147 -10.06 -3.65 21.12
CA THR A 147 -9.09 -3.73 22.21
C THR A 147 -8.52 -2.35 22.52
N ALA A 148 -8.07 -2.13 23.76
CA ALA A 148 -7.47 -0.88 24.16
C ALA A 148 -6.12 -1.12 24.84
N LEU A 149 -5.12 -0.31 24.49
CA LEU A 149 -3.78 -0.34 25.07
C LEU A 149 -3.50 0.97 25.80
N SER A 150 -2.71 0.91 26.86
CA SER A 150 -2.28 2.09 27.61
C SER A 150 -1.21 2.92 26.88
N LYS A 151 -0.43 2.30 25.98
CA LYS A 151 0.71 2.94 25.31
C LYS A 151 0.39 3.37 23.88
N LEU A 152 0.62 4.65 23.60
CA LEU A 152 0.55 5.22 22.24
C LEU A 152 1.80 4.85 21.44
N SER A 153 1.78 3.68 20.81
CA SER A 153 2.80 3.31 19.82
C SER A 153 2.16 2.45 18.72
N LYS A 154 2.24 2.92 17.48
CA LYS A 154 1.72 2.18 16.30
C LYS A 154 2.31 0.78 16.22
N ARG A 155 3.63 0.65 16.46
CA ARG A 155 4.33 -0.65 16.44
C ARG A 155 3.81 -1.57 17.55
N TYR A 156 3.63 -1.05 18.76
CA TYR A 156 3.15 -1.84 19.90
C TYR A 156 1.71 -2.33 19.69
N GLN A 157 0.84 -1.48 19.15
CA GLN A 157 -0.53 -1.85 18.82
C GLN A 157 -0.60 -2.94 17.76
N ILE A 158 0.26 -2.87 16.73
CA ILE A 158 0.38 -3.92 15.72
C ILE A 158 0.83 -5.24 16.36
N THR A 159 1.92 -5.22 17.14
CA THR A 159 2.42 -6.42 17.82
C THR A 159 1.38 -7.04 18.75
N TYR A 160 0.63 -6.20 19.46
CA TYR A 160 -0.45 -6.65 20.32
C TYR A 160 -1.62 -7.28 19.53
N ALA A 161 -1.94 -6.74 18.35
CA ALA A 161 -3.02 -7.24 17.49
C ALA A 161 -2.71 -8.59 16.85
N MET A 162 -1.44 -8.86 16.50
CA MET A 162 -1.01 -10.08 15.80
C MET A 162 -1.55 -11.39 16.36
N PRO A 163 -1.48 -11.69 17.68
CA PRO A 163 -1.96 -12.96 18.22
C PRO A 163 -3.47 -13.18 18.08
N TYR A 164 -4.26 -12.16 17.80
CA TYR A 164 -5.72 -12.26 17.67
C TYR A 164 -6.18 -12.55 16.23
N ILE A 165 -5.26 -12.66 15.29
CA ILE A 165 -5.56 -12.82 13.87
C ILE A 165 -5.53 -14.30 13.51
N THR A 166 -6.62 -14.77 12.88
CA THR A 166 -6.76 -16.17 12.45
C THR A 166 -6.79 -16.32 10.92
N THR A 167 -6.93 -15.22 10.19
CA THR A 167 -7.10 -15.23 8.73
C THR A 167 -5.77 -15.14 7.98
N THR A 168 -5.77 -15.50 6.71
CA THR A 168 -4.56 -15.54 5.87
C THR A 168 -4.06 -14.15 5.49
N ILE A 169 -4.96 -13.19 5.26
CA ILE A 169 -4.63 -11.83 4.86
C ILE A 169 -4.88 -10.85 6.01
N ILE A 170 -3.93 -9.97 6.22
CA ILE A 170 -4.01 -8.87 7.19
C ILE A 170 -3.94 -7.55 6.43
N ILE A 171 -4.92 -6.68 6.64
CA ILE A 171 -4.93 -5.33 6.09
C ILE A 171 -4.84 -4.33 7.23
N PHE A 172 -3.84 -3.46 7.19
CA PHE A 172 -3.75 -2.32 8.10
C PHE A 172 -4.50 -1.14 7.50
N ALA A 173 -5.66 -0.83 8.06
CA ALA A 173 -6.46 0.31 7.67
C ALA A 173 -6.04 1.53 8.48
N ASN A 174 -5.77 2.60 7.76
CA ASN A 174 -5.40 3.86 8.35
C ASN A 174 -6.63 4.76 8.55
N ASN A 175 -6.82 5.28 9.75
CA ASN A 175 -7.89 6.23 10.10
C ASN A 175 -7.45 7.71 10.08
N TYR A 176 -6.18 8.02 9.78
CA TYR A 176 -5.70 9.38 9.59
C TYR A 176 -5.67 9.75 8.10
N LEU A 177 -6.53 10.67 7.67
CA LEU A 177 -6.19 11.57 6.58
C LEU A 177 -5.08 12.51 7.07
N LEU A 178 -4.13 12.81 6.18
CA LEU A 178 -3.14 13.89 6.35
C LEU A 178 -3.83 15.22 6.65
#